data_AF-A0A925SJ81-F1
#
_entry.id   AF-A0A925SJ81-F1
#
_cell.length_a   1.000
_cell.length_b   1.000
_cell.length_c   1.000
_cell.angle_alpha   90.00
_cell.angle_beta   90.00
_cell.angle_gamma   90.00
#
_symmetry.space_group_name_H-M   'P 1'
#
loop_
_entity.id
_entity.type
_entity.pdbx_description
1 polymer ?
#
loop_
_entity_poly.entity_id
_entity_poly.type
_entity_poly.pdbx_seq_one_letter_code
_entity_poly.pdbx_strand_id
1 'polypeptide(L)'
;AKAILAQPVALRDGGIRVTEQGEVLSTRYHDPELAHRILEQMTYGVMLGIHAAEHPEPVQPEWIEIMEQMSAAGFAAYKKLVHDDPEFIAFWKEATPIDEIGNLKLGSRPTFRRATQSVGDLRAIPWVFSWMQSRYNFPGWYGLGSALAPVLKRGKAGRDLLRAMHAKWPFFQTLIDNAQLTLCKADMGIARLYASLVQDERVRKKILAVLEAEFARTEGAILAITGQKQLLAREPVLRKSVELRNPYIDPLNYLQVEMLRRLRAGGLDADAEQATRRVVELTINGISGGLKNTG
;
A
#
# COMPACT_ATOMS: atom_id res chain seq x y z
N ALA A 1 -12.67 -1.31 -15.19
CA ALA A 1 -12.02 -1.26 -16.51
C ALA A 1 -10.48 -1.23 -16.45
N LYS A 2 -9.82 -0.12 -16.07
CA LYS A 2 -8.34 0.05 -16.17
C LYS A 2 -7.52 -1.17 -15.67
N ALA A 3 -7.78 -1.65 -14.46
CA ALA A 3 -7.06 -2.80 -13.88
C ALA A 3 -7.32 -4.14 -14.61
N ILE A 4 -8.50 -4.31 -15.23
CA ILE A 4 -8.82 -5.49 -16.03
C ILE A 4 -8.04 -5.45 -17.36
N LEU A 5 -7.99 -4.28 -18.00
CA LEU A 5 -7.23 -4.05 -19.24
C LEU A 5 -5.71 -4.16 -19.07
N ALA A 6 -5.21 -4.04 -17.84
CA ALA A 6 -3.80 -4.19 -17.52
C ALA A 6 -3.33 -5.65 -17.41
N GLN A 7 -4.26 -6.62 -17.42
CA GLN A 7 -3.92 -8.04 -17.39
C GLN A 7 -3.29 -8.47 -18.73
N PRO A 8 -2.42 -9.51 -18.73
CA PRO A 8 -1.95 -10.12 -19.96
C PRO A 8 -3.14 -10.51 -20.86
N VAL A 9 -2.90 -10.56 -22.18
CA VAL A 9 -3.87 -10.73 -23.30
C VAL A 9 -4.61 -12.09 -23.29
N ALA A 10 -5.16 -12.49 -22.14
CA ALA A 10 -5.72 -13.82 -21.89
C ALA A 10 -7.25 -13.82 -21.73
N LEU A 11 -7.92 -12.67 -21.77
CA LEU A 11 -9.39 -12.56 -21.63
C LEU A 11 -10.16 -12.98 -22.89
N ARG A 12 -9.62 -13.88 -23.73
CA ARG A 12 -10.26 -14.30 -25.00
C ARG A 12 -11.56 -15.06 -24.79
N ASP A 13 -11.70 -15.74 -23.66
CA ASP A 13 -12.91 -16.48 -23.28
C ASP A 13 -13.94 -15.62 -22.53
N GLY A 14 -13.63 -14.34 -22.27
CA GLY A 14 -14.48 -13.42 -21.53
C GLY A 14 -14.67 -13.77 -20.06
N GLY A 15 -13.91 -14.73 -19.53
CA GLY A 15 -14.01 -15.17 -18.15
C GLY A 15 -13.09 -14.35 -17.24
N ILE A 16 -13.64 -13.75 -16.18
CA ILE A 16 -12.84 -13.22 -15.07
C ILE A 16 -13.38 -13.72 -13.74
N ARG A 17 -12.47 -14.08 -12.83
CA ARG A 17 -12.80 -14.33 -11.44
C ARG A 17 -12.05 -13.34 -10.56
N VAL A 18 -12.79 -12.47 -9.87
CA VAL A 18 -12.25 -11.46 -8.97
C VAL A 18 -12.62 -11.83 -7.53
N THR A 19 -11.68 -11.66 -6.61
CA THR A 19 -11.95 -11.76 -5.17
C THR A 19 -12.28 -10.37 -4.64
N GLU A 20 -13.51 -10.19 -4.15
CA GLU A 20 -13.90 -9.00 -3.39
C GLU A 20 -13.49 -9.19 -1.93
N GLN A 21 -12.71 -8.25 -1.39
CA GLN A 21 -12.30 -8.27 0.01
C GLN A 21 -13.44 -7.79 0.92
N GLY A 22 -13.51 -8.29 2.15
CA GLY A 22 -14.64 -8.02 3.06
C GLY A 22 -14.82 -6.53 3.35
N GLU A 23 -13.72 -5.79 3.46
CA GLU A 23 -13.68 -4.35 3.74
C GLU A 23 -14.28 -3.47 2.62
N VAL A 24 -14.41 -3.97 1.40
CA VAL A 24 -15.01 -3.20 0.29
C VAL A 24 -16.49 -3.50 0.09
N LEU A 25 -17.02 -4.59 0.67
CA LEU A 25 -18.38 -5.07 0.39
C LEU A 25 -19.45 -4.03 0.69
N SER A 26 -19.45 -3.44 1.88
CA SER A 26 -20.43 -2.42 2.26
C SER A 26 -20.33 -1.17 1.37
N THR A 27 -19.11 -0.83 0.94
CA THR A 27 -18.89 0.36 0.10
C THR A 27 -19.20 0.15 -1.37
N ARG A 28 -19.37 -1.09 -1.84
CA ARG A 28 -19.62 -1.43 -3.25
C ARG A 28 -21.01 -1.98 -3.50
N TYR A 29 -21.58 -2.70 -2.53
CA TYR A 29 -22.77 -3.53 -2.75
C TYR A 29 -23.92 -3.27 -1.77
N HIS A 30 -23.75 -2.37 -0.79
CA HIS A 30 -24.84 -2.03 0.13
C HIS A 30 -25.92 -1.15 -0.52
N ASP A 31 -25.49 -0.27 -1.43
CA ASP A 31 -26.38 0.58 -2.22
C ASP A 31 -26.66 -0.07 -3.58
N PRO A 32 -27.92 -0.27 -3.99
CA PRO A 32 -28.25 -0.95 -5.25
C PRO A 32 -27.75 -0.23 -6.51
N GLU A 33 -27.75 1.11 -6.54
CA GLU A 33 -27.28 1.88 -7.69
C GLU A 33 -25.76 1.76 -7.83
N LEU A 34 -25.05 1.81 -6.70
CA LEU A 34 -23.62 1.60 -6.66
C LEU A 34 -23.24 0.16 -7.03
N ALA A 35 -23.99 -0.83 -6.54
CA ALA A 35 -23.80 -2.22 -6.89
C ALA A 35 -23.93 -2.43 -8.40
N HIS A 36 -24.99 -1.88 -9.00
CA HIS A 36 -25.20 -1.90 -10.44
C HIS A 36 -24.01 -1.27 -11.19
N ARG A 37 -23.57 -0.08 -10.77
CA ARG A 37 -22.42 0.61 -11.37
C ARG A 37 -21.13 -0.20 -11.28
N ILE A 38 -20.87 -0.86 -10.15
CA ILE A 38 -19.67 -1.71 -9.98
C ILE A 38 -19.71 -2.89 -10.96
N LEU A 39 -20.86 -3.57 -11.06
CA LEU A 39 -21.05 -4.67 -12.00
C LEU A 39 -20.95 -4.21 -13.45
N GLU A 40 -21.56 -3.07 -13.79
CA GLU A 40 -21.45 -2.44 -15.11
C GLU A 40 -19.97 -2.16 -15.46
N GLN A 41 -19.21 -1.56 -14.56
CA GLN A 41 -17.78 -1.25 -14.77
C GLN A 41 -16.89 -2.50 -14.89
N MET A 42 -17.25 -3.59 -14.22
CA MET A 42 -16.60 -4.89 -14.36
C MET A 42 -16.90 -5.49 -15.73
N THR A 43 -18.18 -5.60 -16.10
CA THR A 43 -18.63 -6.10 -17.40
C THR A 43 -18.03 -5.31 -18.55
N TYR A 44 -18.09 -3.98 -18.49
CA TYR A 44 -17.47 -3.09 -19.48
C TYR A 44 -15.96 -3.33 -19.58
N GLY A 45 -15.28 -3.51 -18.45
CA GLY A 45 -13.85 -3.84 -18.42
C GLY A 45 -13.52 -5.18 -19.08
N VAL A 46 -14.35 -6.21 -18.85
CA VAL A 46 -14.21 -7.51 -19.50
C VAL A 46 -14.44 -7.41 -21.00
N MET A 47 -15.48 -6.70 -21.44
CA MET A 47 -15.76 -6.49 -22.88
C MET A 47 -14.60 -5.79 -23.59
N LEU A 48 -14.03 -4.75 -22.99
CA LEU A 48 -12.83 -4.11 -23.52
C LEU A 48 -11.63 -5.05 -23.53
N GLY A 49 -11.49 -5.91 -22.51
CA GLY A 49 -10.42 -6.90 -22.41
C GLY A 49 -10.50 -7.95 -23.50
N ILE A 50 -11.70 -8.44 -23.82
CA ILE A 50 -11.96 -9.34 -24.96
C ILE A 50 -11.52 -8.67 -26.25
N HIS A 51 -11.97 -7.44 -26.51
CA HIS A 51 -11.63 -6.71 -27.73
C HIS A 51 -10.12 -6.47 -27.88
N ALA A 52 -9.45 -6.09 -26.78
CA ALA A 52 -8.00 -5.93 -26.75
C ALA A 52 -7.28 -7.28 -27.00
N ALA A 53 -7.88 -8.39 -26.60
CA ALA A 53 -7.30 -9.71 -26.79
C ALA A 53 -7.38 -10.25 -28.24
N GLU A 54 -8.34 -9.73 -29.01
CA GLU A 54 -8.46 -9.96 -30.45
C GLU A 54 -7.37 -9.21 -31.23
N HIS A 55 -6.93 -8.05 -30.74
CA HIS A 55 -5.94 -7.19 -31.37
C HIS A 55 -4.74 -6.94 -30.45
N PRO A 56 -3.94 -7.98 -30.14
CA PRO A 56 -2.83 -7.84 -29.21
C PRO A 56 -1.78 -6.87 -29.74
N GLU A 57 -1.55 -5.78 -29.02
CA GLU A 57 -0.38 -4.94 -29.24
C GLU A 57 0.84 -5.57 -28.55
N PRO A 58 1.89 -5.96 -29.29
CA PRO A 58 3.08 -6.54 -28.69
C PRO A 58 3.79 -5.50 -27.82
N VAL A 59 4.15 -5.89 -26.60
CA VAL A 59 5.00 -5.07 -25.74
C VAL A 59 6.39 -5.00 -26.35
N GLN A 60 6.97 -3.80 -26.39
CA GLN A 60 8.31 -3.61 -26.95
C GLN A 60 9.34 -4.41 -26.15
N PRO A 61 10.26 -5.16 -26.81
CA PRO A 61 11.28 -5.94 -26.10
C PRO A 61 12.11 -5.12 -25.10
N GLU A 62 12.46 -3.88 -25.49
CA GLU A 62 13.16 -2.94 -24.60
C GLU A 62 12.37 -2.69 -23.29
N TRP A 63 11.04 -2.59 -23.35
CA TRP A 63 10.24 -2.35 -22.14
C TRP A 63 10.23 -3.56 -21.21
N ILE A 64 10.31 -4.77 -21.77
CA ILE A 64 10.43 -6.01 -20.99
C ILE A 64 11.79 -6.05 -20.29
N GLU A 65 12.88 -5.83 -21.02
CA GLU A 65 14.24 -5.80 -20.46
C GLU A 65 14.39 -4.74 -19.36
N ILE A 66 13.78 -3.57 -19.57
CA ILE A 66 13.77 -2.50 -18.56
C ILE A 66 12.95 -2.90 -17.34
N MET A 67 11.79 -3.53 -17.52
CA MET A 67 11.00 -4.06 -16.40
C MET A 67 11.75 -5.13 -15.60
N GLU A 68 12.50 -6.01 -16.24
CA GLU A 68 13.33 -7.00 -15.56
C GLU A 68 14.42 -6.34 -14.70
N GLN A 69 15.12 -5.34 -15.25
CA GLN A 69 16.12 -4.56 -14.51
C GLN A 69 15.50 -3.83 -13.31
N MET A 70 14.35 -3.18 -13.51
CA MET A 70 13.63 -2.47 -12.45
C MET A 70 13.13 -3.45 -11.37
N SER A 71 12.60 -4.61 -11.77
CA SER A 71 12.15 -5.67 -10.85
C SER A 71 13.30 -6.17 -9.98
N ALA A 72 14.47 -6.46 -10.58
CA ALA A 72 15.65 -6.89 -9.84
C ALA A 72 16.12 -5.83 -8.82
N ALA A 73 16.17 -4.56 -9.22
CA ALA A 73 16.57 -3.45 -8.35
C ALA A 73 15.57 -3.21 -7.19
N GLY A 74 14.27 -3.23 -7.49
CA GLY A 74 13.22 -3.08 -6.48
C GLY A 74 13.19 -4.24 -5.49
N PHE A 75 13.30 -5.48 -6.00
CA PHE A 75 13.38 -6.67 -5.15
C PHE A 75 14.63 -6.66 -4.27
N ALA A 76 15.79 -6.25 -4.79
CA ALA A 76 17.01 -6.13 -3.99
C ALA A 76 16.84 -5.11 -2.85
N ALA A 77 16.20 -3.97 -3.10
CA ALA A 77 15.91 -2.96 -2.07
C ALA A 77 14.90 -3.48 -1.02
N TYR A 78 13.85 -4.17 -1.45
CA TYR A 78 12.87 -4.83 -0.58
C TYR A 78 13.56 -5.88 0.30
N LYS A 79 14.29 -6.81 -0.30
CA LYS A 79 14.99 -7.88 0.39
C LYS A 79 15.98 -7.34 1.41
N LYS A 80 16.79 -6.35 1.03
CA LYS A 80 17.79 -5.73 1.90
C LYS A 80 17.18 -5.22 3.21
N LEU A 81 16.00 -4.60 3.16
CA LEU A 81 15.35 -4.09 4.36
C LEU A 81 14.54 -5.17 5.08
N VAL A 82 13.70 -5.90 4.37
CA VAL A 82 12.68 -6.76 4.98
C VAL A 82 13.23 -8.12 5.41
N HIS A 83 14.20 -8.65 4.67
CA HIS A 83 14.76 -9.99 4.90
C HIS A 83 16.17 -9.96 5.47
N ASP A 84 17.02 -9.03 5.01
CA ASP A 84 18.44 -9.04 5.35
C ASP A 84 18.77 -8.12 6.55
N ASP A 85 17.91 -7.15 6.90
CA ASP A 85 18.13 -6.25 8.04
C ASP A 85 17.51 -6.83 9.33
N PRO A 86 18.31 -7.30 10.31
CA PRO A 86 17.78 -7.92 11.52
C PRO A 86 16.98 -6.95 12.40
N GLU A 87 17.18 -5.64 12.24
CA GLU A 87 16.54 -4.61 13.05
C GLU A 87 15.14 -4.23 12.54
N PHE A 88 14.84 -4.60 11.29
CA PHE A 88 13.56 -4.26 10.67
C PHE A 88 12.37 -4.89 11.40
N ILE A 89 12.51 -6.13 11.88
CA ILE A 89 11.43 -6.84 12.57
C ILE A 89 11.08 -6.14 13.88
N ALA A 90 12.09 -5.70 14.64
CA ALA A 90 11.90 -4.94 15.87
C ALA A 90 11.20 -3.61 15.57
N PHE A 91 11.71 -2.86 14.59
CA PHE A 91 11.08 -1.62 14.15
C PHE A 91 9.62 -1.81 13.74
N TRP A 92 9.33 -2.80 12.89
CA TRP A 92 7.97 -3.04 12.40
C TRP A 92 6.99 -3.41 13.51
N LYS A 93 7.39 -4.28 14.44
CA LYS A 93 6.51 -4.65 15.58
C LYS A 93 6.19 -3.46 16.48
N GLU A 94 7.19 -2.62 16.75
CA GLU A 94 7.01 -1.47 17.64
C GLU A 94 6.37 -0.27 16.92
N ALA A 95 6.67 -0.03 15.64
CA ALA A 95 6.11 1.07 14.85
C ALA A 95 4.72 0.77 14.27
N THR A 96 4.17 -0.41 14.49
CA THR A 96 2.82 -0.78 14.01
C THR A 96 2.01 -1.46 15.12
N PRO A 97 0.67 -1.51 15.02
CA PRO A 97 -0.15 -2.24 15.97
C PRO A 97 -0.27 -3.74 15.64
N ILE A 98 0.77 -4.39 15.08
CA ILE A 98 0.66 -5.77 14.58
C ILE A 98 0.30 -6.77 15.69
N ASP A 99 0.90 -6.62 16.88
CA ASP A 99 0.65 -7.51 18.01
C ASP A 99 -0.79 -7.31 18.52
N GLU A 100 -1.28 -6.07 18.54
CA GLU A 100 -2.66 -5.75 18.89
C GLU A 100 -3.65 -6.28 17.84
N ILE A 101 -3.33 -6.18 16.55
CA ILE A 101 -4.12 -6.80 15.45
C ILE A 101 -4.23 -8.31 15.64
N GLY A 102 -3.17 -8.98 16.09
CA GLY A 102 -3.19 -10.42 16.34
C GLY A 102 -4.06 -10.84 17.53
N ASN A 103 -4.22 -9.95 18.51
CA ASN A 103 -5.08 -10.17 19.67
C ASN A 103 -6.56 -9.85 19.38
N LEU A 104 -6.81 -9.01 18.37
CA LEU A 104 -8.15 -8.73 17.91
C LEU A 104 -8.74 -9.96 17.21
N LYS A 105 -9.93 -10.38 17.65
CA LYS A 105 -10.73 -11.42 16.97
C LYS A 105 -11.32 -10.93 15.63
N LEU A 106 -10.58 -10.12 14.87
CA LEU A 106 -10.99 -9.56 13.58
C LEU A 106 -11.05 -10.61 12.46
N GLY A 107 -10.44 -11.78 12.64
CA GLY A 107 -10.51 -12.90 11.70
C GLY A 107 -10.45 -14.25 12.39
N SER A 108 -10.99 -15.30 11.75
CA SER A 108 -10.98 -16.69 12.24
C SER A 108 -9.61 -17.37 12.18
N ARG A 109 -8.56 -16.63 11.82
CA ARG A 109 -7.31 -17.14 11.28
C ARG A 109 -6.13 -16.49 12.02
N PRO A 110 -5.14 -17.27 12.49
CA PRO A 110 -3.99 -16.72 13.22
C PRO A 110 -3.12 -15.84 12.32
N THR A 111 -2.52 -14.80 12.91
CA THR A 111 -1.68 -13.79 12.24
C THR A 111 -0.44 -14.39 11.57
N PHE A 112 0.19 -15.36 12.22
CA PHE A 112 1.37 -16.06 11.74
C PHE A 112 1.03 -17.49 11.32
N ARG A 113 1.76 -18.03 10.34
CA ARG A 113 1.67 -19.43 9.91
C ARG A 113 2.40 -20.38 10.86
N ARG A 114 3.46 -19.91 11.51
CA ARG A 114 4.31 -20.63 12.49
C ARG A 114 4.72 -19.66 13.60
N ALA A 115 5.15 -20.17 14.76
CA ALA A 115 5.62 -19.35 15.88
C ALA A 115 6.96 -18.64 15.63
N THR A 116 7.54 -18.79 14.44
CA THR A 116 8.78 -18.14 14.01
C THR A 116 8.52 -16.66 13.68
N GLN A 117 9.40 -15.78 14.15
CA GLN A 117 9.24 -14.32 14.08
C GLN A 117 9.73 -13.71 12.76
N SER A 118 9.73 -14.45 11.64
CA SER A 118 10.17 -13.93 10.34
C SER A 118 9.01 -13.32 9.56
N VAL A 119 9.28 -12.32 8.70
CA VAL A 119 8.26 -11.78 7.77
C VAL A 119 7.76 -12.87 6.80
N GLY A 120 8.57 -13.88 6.49
CA GLY A 120 8.17 -15.01 5.63
C GLY A 120 7.05 -15.88 6.19
N ASP A 121 6.87 -15.89 7.52
CA ASP A 121 5.82 -16.64 8.21
C ASP A 121 4.54 -15.83 8.42
N LEU A 122 4.57 -14.52 8.13
CA LEU A 122 3.44 -13.62 8.28
C LEU A 122 2.45 -13.80 7.13
N ARG A 123 1.15 -13.67 7.44
CA ARG A 123 0.12 -13.64 6.41
C ARG A 123 0.01 -12.25 5.77
N ALA A 124 -0.33 -12.21 4.48
CA ALA A 124 -0.41 -10.97 3.72
C ALA A 124 -1.39 -9.93 4.31
N ILE A 125 -2.54 -10.37 4.85
CA ILE A 125 -3.54 -9.46 5.42
C ILE A 125 -2.98 -8.70 6.63
N PRO A 126 -2.51 -9.36 7.72
CA PRO A 126 -1.90 -8.63 8.84
C PRO A 126 -0.68 -7.78 8.45
N TRP A 127 0.11 -8.24 7.47
CA TRP A 127 1.22 -7.46 6.93
C TRP A 127 0.76 -6.10 6.39
N VAL A 128 -0.13 -6.11 5.40
CA VAL A 128 -0.65 -4.88 4.79
C VAL A 128 -1.41 -4.04 5.81
N PHE A 129 -2.24 -4.69 6.63
CA PHE A 129 -3.10 -4.02 7.60
C PHE A 129 -2.30 -3.26 8.68
N SER A 130 -1.20 -3.82 9.19
CA SER A 130 -0.35 -3.16 10.19
C SER A 130 0.30 -1.87 9.67
N TRP A 131 0.78 -1.88 8.42
CA TRP A 131 1.35 -0.70 7.77
C TRP A 131 0.32 0.34 7.37
N MET A 132 -0.90 -0.11 7.07
CA MET A 132 -2.04 0.79 6.83
C MET A 132 -2.39 1.56 8.10
N GLN A 133 -2.52 0.86 9.24
CA GLN A 133 -2.85 1.47 10.52
C GLN A 133 -1.86 2.58 10.91
N SER A 134 -0.58 2.32 10.71
CA SER A 134 0.54 3.22 11.03
C SER A 134 0.83 4.28 9.95
N ARG A 135 -0.03 4.38 8.91
CA ARG A 135 0.06 5.36 7.81
C ARG A 135 1.34 5.33 6.99
N TYR A 136 2.13 4.26 7.08
CA TYR A 136 3.23 4.03 6.16
C TYR A 136 2.72 3.58 4.79
N ASN A 137 1.69 2.73 4.76
CA ASN A 137 1.24 1.98 3.57
C ASN A 137 2.40 1.33 2.80
N PHE A 138 3.43 0.91 3.54
CA PHE A 138 4.72 0.42 3.07
C PHE A 138 4.63 -0.56 1.87
N PRO A 139 3.75 -1.58 1.88
CA PRO A 139 3.78 -2.61 0.85
C PRO A 139 3.40 -2.13 -0.56
N GLY A 140 2.67 -1.03 -0.70
CA GLY A 140 2.21 -0.57 -2.01
C GLY A 140 3.12 0.44 -2.70
N TRP A 141 4.28 0.76 -2.14
CA TRP A 141 5.25 1.66 -2.77
C TRP A 141 6.73 1.33 -2.49
N TYR A 142 7.05 0.65 -1.39
CA TYR A 142 8.46 0.44 -1.03
C TYR A 142 9.19 -0.42 -2.08
N GLY A 143 10.38 0.01 -2.48
CA GLY A 143 11.18 -0.60 -3.52
C GLY A 143 10.93 -0.02 -4.92
N LEU A 144 9.81 0.68 -5.16
CA LEU A 144 9.52 1.26 -6.47
C LEU A 144 10.46 2.41 -6.82
N GLY A 145 10.77 3.29 -5.87
CA GLY A 145 11.76 4.35 -6.07
C GLY A 145 13.13 3.79 -6.44
N SER A 146 13.55 2.73 -5.75
CA SER A 146 14.78 1.98 -6.02
C SER A 146 14.74 1.28 -7.39
N ALA A 147 13.60 0.74 -7.78
CA ALA A 147 13.39 0.11 -9.08
C ALA A 147 13.53 1.12 -10.23
N LEU A 148 12.94 2.31 -10.09
CA LEU A 148 12.92 3.34 -11.13
C LEU A 148 14.24 4.13 -11.22
N ALA A 149 14.98 4.25 -10.12
CA ALA A 149 16.17 5.10 -10.03
C ALA A 149 17.26 4.78 -11.07
N PRO A 150 17.64 3.51 -11.36
CA PRO A 150 18.62 3.19 -12.39
C PRO A 150 18.24 3.70 -13.78
N VAL A 151 16.95 3.65 -14.14
CA VAL A 151 16.46 4.13 -15.44
C VAL A 151 16.46 5.65 -15.47
N LEU A 152 15.98 6.30 -14.41
CA LEU A 152 15.98 7.76 -14.30
C LEU A 152 17.39 8.38 -14.31
N LYS A 153 18.40 7.67 -13.82
CA LYS A 153 19.82 8.08 -13.90
C LYS A 153 20.35 8.19 -15.34
N ARG A 154 19.66 7.61 -16.33
CA ARG A 154 19.97 7.78 -17.77
C ARG A 154 19.54 9.16 -18.31
N GLY A 155 19.10 10.08 -17.45
CA GLY A 155 18.78 11.45 -17.81
C GLY A 155 17.48 11.57 -18.63
N LYS A 156 17.49 12.43 -19.65
CA LYS A 156 16.31 12.67 -20.49
C LYS A 156 15.80 11.39 -21.18
N ALA A 157 16.70 10.57 -21.71
CA ALA A 157 16.35 9.33 -22.40
C ALA A 157 15.59 8.36 -21.48
N GLY A 158 16.08 8.13 -20.26
CA GLY A 158 15.41 7.26 -19.29
C GLY A 158 14.04 7.79 -18.84
N ARG A 159 13.91 9.11 -18.65
CA ARG A 159 12.61 9.72 -18.33
C ARG A 159 11.61 9.58 -19.47
N ASP A 160 12.05 9.82 -20.70
CA ASP A 160 11.18 9.73 -21.88
C ASP A 160 10.74 8.27 -22.14
N LEU A 161 11.63 7.30 -21.89
CA LEU A 161 11.31 5.87 -21.94
C LEU A 161 10.20 5.51 -20.94
N LEU A 162 10.35 5.86 -19.66
CA LEU A 162 9.34 5.57 -18.63
C LEU A 162 8.02 6.31 -18.90
N ARG A 163 8.07 7.53 -19.47
CA ARG A 163 6.89 8.26 -19.94
C ARG A 163 6.18 7.54 -21.07
N ALA A 164 6.93 7.00 -22.05
CA ALA A 164 6.36 6.22 -23.13
C ALA A 164 5.70 4.94 -22.61
N MET A 165 6.34 4.24 -21.67
CA MET A 165 5.76 3.08 -20.99
C MET A 165 4.47 3.47 -20.25
N HIS A 166 4.45 4.58 -19.48
CA HIS A 166 3.25 5.02 -18.75
C HIS A 166 2.09 5.43 -19.69
N ALA A 167 2.41 6.02 -20.83
CA ALA A 167 1.40 6.47 -21.78
C ALA A 167 0.84 5.35 -22.67
N LYS A 168 1.64 4.31 -22.96
CA LYS A 168 1.32 3.31 -24.00
C LYS A 168 1.22 1.88 -23.48
N TRP A 169 1.63 1.60 -22.24
CA TRP A 169 1.55 0.25 -21.68
C TRP A 169 0.59 0.20 -20.48
N PRO A 170 -0.64 -0.34 -20.65
CA PRO A 170 -1.66 -0.36 -19.60
C PRO A 170 -1.22 -1.01 -18.28
N PHE A 171 -0.36 -2.03 -18.34
CA PHE A 171 0.26 -2.64 -17.17
C PHE A 171 1.10 -1.64 -16.38
N PHE A 172 2.06 -0.98 -17.04
CA PHE A 172 2.94 -0.02 -16.39
C PHE A 172 2.18 1.22 -15.91
N GLN A 173 1.18 1.67 -16.69
CA GLN A 173 0.27 2.73 -16.27
C GLN A 173 -0.41 2.39 -14.95
N THR A 174 -1.03 1.21 -14.87
CA THR A 174 -1.77 0.76 -13.69
C THR A 174 -0.83 0.58 -12.49
N LEU A 175 0.38 0.05 -12.70
CA LEU A 175 1.39 -0.08 -11.66
C LEU A 175 1.74 1.28 -11.01
N ILE A 176 2.03 2.29 -11.84
CA ILE A 176 2.38 3.63 -11.37
C ILE A 176 1.18 4.35 -10.74
N ASP A 177 -0.01 4.22 -11.33
CA ASP A 177 -1.22 4.87 -10.83
C ASP A 177 -1.65 4.28 -9.47
N ASN A 178 -1.51 2.96 -9.28
CA ASN A 178 -1.77 2.31 -7.99
C ASN A 178 -0.76 2.74 -6.92
N ALA A 179 0.53 2.76 -7.24
CA ALA A 179 1.56 3.22 -6.30
C ALA A 179 1.34 4.69 -5.87
N GLN A 180 0.92 5.53 -6.81
CA GLN A 180 0.57 6.93 -6.56
C GLN A 180 -0.62 7.08 -5.59
N LEU A 181 -1.65 6.24 -5.75
CA LEU A 181 -2.77 6.19 -4.80
C LEU A 181 -2.30 5.78 -3.40
N THR A 182 -1.45 4.74 -3.30
CA THR A 182 -0.96 4.25 -2.01
C THR A 182 -0.12 5.31 -1.29
N LEU A 183 0.79 5.99 -2.00
CA LEU A 183 1.58 7.09 -1.46
C LEU A 183 0.70 8.24 -0.97
N CYS A 184 -0.35 8.60 -1.72
CA CYS A 184 -1.27 9.67 -1.31
C CYS A 184 -2.05 9.35 -0.03
N LYS A 185 -2.26 8.06 0.28
CA LYS A 185 -2.91 7.62 1.52
C LYS A 185 -1.93 7.53 2.70
N ALA A 186 -0.63 7.45 2.42
CA ALA A 186 0.40 7.43 3.43
C ALA A 186 0.59 8.84 4.01
N ASP A 187 1.02 8.91 5.26
CA ASP A 187 1.34 10.16 5.94
C ASP A 187 2.62 9.96 6.74
N MET A 188 3.74 10.50 6.25
CA MET A 188 5.03 10.35 6.92
C MET A 188 5.10 11.11 8.25
N GLY A 189 4.25 12.12 8.47
CA GLY A 189 4.14 12.81 9.75
C GLY A 189 3.54 11.89 10.83
N ILE A 190 2.42 11.24 10.51
CA ILE A 190 1.83 10.22 11.39
C ILE A 190 2.73 9.00 11.50
N ALA A 191 3.37 8.56 10.41
CA ALA A 191 4.32 7.45 10.43
C ALA A 191 5.46 7.69 11.43
N ARG A 192 6.01 8.92 11.49
CA ARG A 192 6.99 9.35 12.51
C ARG A 192 6.42 9.30 13.93
N LEU A 193 5.15 9.65 14.12
CA LEU A 193 4.49 9.52 15.42
C LEU A 193 4.44 8.05 15.86
N TYR A 194 4.10 7.12 14.98
CA TYR A 194 4.16 5.69 15.30
C TYR A 194 5.61 5.21 15.52
N ALA A 195 6.58 5.72 14.75
CA ALA A 195 7.99 5.41 14.95
C ALA A 195 8.46 5.81 16.37
N SER A 196 7.84 6.81 17.00
CA SER A 196 8.16 7.20 18.38
C SER A 196 7.89 6.10 19.43
N LEU A 197 7.09 5.09 19.08
CA LEU A 197 6.86 3.91 19.93
C LEU A 197 8.04 2.95 19.95
N VAL A 198 8.96 3.08 18.99
CA VAL A 198 10.19 2.29 18.92
C VAL A 198 11.14 2.73 20.03
N GLN A 199 11.48 1.79 20.92
CA GLN A 199 12.27 2.04 22.13
C GLN A 199 13.75 2.28 21.83
N ASP A 200 14.34 1.44 20.97
CA ASP A 200 15.72 1.63 20.52
C ASP A 200 15.77 2.80 19.52
N GLU A 201 16.25 3.95 19.98
CA GLU A 201 16.38 5.16 19.18
C GLU A 201 17.28 4.99 17.95
N ARG A 202 18.30 4.14 18.03
CA ARG A 202 19.21 3.86 16.90
C ARG A 202 18.48 3.07 15.82
N VAL A 203 17.73 2.02 16.21
CA VAL A 203 16.88 1.26 15.28
C VAL A 203 15.82 2.17 14.66
N ARG A 204 15.14 2.97 15.49
CA ARG A 204 14.14 3.95 15.05
C ARG A 204 14.70 4.88 13.98
N LYS A 205 15.82 5.56 14.26
CA LYS A 205 16.43 6.55 13.35
C LYS A 205 16.90 5.89 12.05
N LYS A 206 17.55 4.74 12.13
CA LYS A 206 18.08 4.02 10.96
C LYS A 206 16.94 3.62 10.00
N ILE A 207 15.95 2.88 10.49
CA ILE A 207 14.91 2.32 9.63
C ILE A 207 13.98 3.41 9.11
N LEU A 208 13.60 4.38 9.96
CA LEU A 208 12.78 5.51 9.54
C LEU A 208 13.45 6.30 8.42
N ALA A 209 14.75 6.59 8.52
CA ALA A 209 15.49 7.30 7.47
C ALA A 209 15.51 6.54 6.14
N VAL A 210 15.62 5.21 6.17
CA VAL A 210 15.53 4.36 4.96
C VAL A 210 14.15 4.46 4.32
N LEU A 211 13.09 4.38 5.14
CA LEU A 211 11.70 4.46 4.68
C LEU A 211 11.38 5.84 4.09
N GLU A 212 11.75 6.93 4.76
CA GLU A 212 11.53 8.30 4.29
C GLU A 212 12.30 8.59 2.99
N ALA A 213 13.55 8.11 2.89
CA ALA A 213 14.34 8.27 1.68
C ALA A 213 13.74 7.52 0.49
N GLU A 214 13.23 6.30 0.70
CA GLU A 214 12.56 5.55 -0.36
C GLU A 214 11.20 6.15 -0.72
N PHE A 215 10.46 6.69 0.25
CA PHE A 215 9.20 7.40 0.02
C PHE A 215 9.42 8.60 -0.91
N ALA A 216 10.35 9.49 -0.55
CA ALA A 216 10.69 10.67 -1.34
C ALA A 216 11.22 10.31 -2.74
N ARG A 217 12.02 9.24 -2.84
CA ARG A 217 12.52 8.73 -4.12
C ARG A 217 11.39 8.24 -5.01
N THR A 218 10.43 7.52 -4.43
CA THR A 218 9.29 6.96 -5.17
C THR A 218 8.37 8.08 -5.63
N GLU A 219 8.05 9.03 -4.76
CA GLU A 219 7.26 10.22 -5.11
C GLU A 219 7.92 11.00 -6.27
N GLY A 220 9.21 11.34 -6.14
CA GLY A 220 9.94 12.07 -7.18
C GLY A 220 9.98 11.31 -8.51
N ALA A 221 10.14 9.98 -8.48
CA ALA A 221 10.11 9.14 -9.66
C ALA A 221 8.73 9.17 -10.35
N ILE A 222 7.65 9.01 -9.59
CA ILE A 222 6.28 9.07 -10.13
C ILE A 222 5.97 10.44 -10.73
N LEU A 223 6.38 11.53 -10.09
CA LEU A 223 6.20 12.88 -10.63
C LEU A 223 6.99 13.08 -11.93
N ALA A 224 8.22 12.53 -12.02
CA ALA A 224 9.02 12.59 -13.23
C ALA A 224 8.37 11.84 -14.41
N ILE A 225 7.83 10.65 -14.14
CA ILE A 225 7.14 9.79 -15.12
C ILE A 225 5.83 10.42 -15.57
N THR A 226 5.01 10.84 -14.61
CA THR A 226 3.67 11.34 -14.94
C THR A 226 3.68 12.79 -15.45
N GLY A 227 4.74 13.55 -15.17
CA GLY A 227 4.83 14.97 -15.51
C GLY A 227 3.90 15.85 -14.66
N GLN A 228 3.36 15.33 -13.56
CA GLN A 228 2.48 16.05 -12.64
C GLN A 228 3.30 16.83 -11.61
N LYS A 229 2.70 17.88 -11.03
CA LYS A 229 3.33 18.67 -9.94
C LYS A 229 3.10 18.09 -8.55
N GLN A 230 2.11 17.22 -8.40
CA GLN A 230 1.72 16.57 -7.15
C GLN A 230 1.03 15.24 -7.46
N LEU A 231 1.02 14.33 -6.49
CA LEU A 231 0.34 13.04 -6.63
C LEU A 231 -1.18 13.23 -6.83
N LEU A 232 -1.75 12.35 -7.64
CA LEU A 232 -3.17 12.31 -8.05
C LEU A 232 -3.70 13.60 -8.67
N ALA A 233 -2.86 14.45 -9.27
CA ALA A 233 -3.33 15.67 -9.93
C ALA A 233 -4.27 15.39 -11.11
N ARG A 234 -4.16 14.22 -11.75
CA ARG A 234 -5.06 13.75 -12.82
C ARG A 234 -6.35 13.08 -12.32
N GLU A 235 -6.47 12.82 -11.01
CA GLU A 235 -7.62 12.13 -10.40
C GLU A 235 -8.16 12.99 -9.22
N PRO A 236 -8.66 14.21 -9.49
CA PRO A 236 -8.98 15.20 -8.44
C PRO A 236 -10.08 14.75 -7.49
N VAL A 237 -11.06 13.97 -7.96
CA VAL A 237 -12.13 13.41 -7.12
C VAL A 237 -11.55 12.42 -6.10
N LEU A 238 -10.63 11.56 -6.54
CA LEU A 238 -9.97 10.58 -5.67
C LEU A 238 -9.11 11.30 -4.64
N ARG A 239 -8.33 12.30 -5.08
CA ARG A 239 -7.50 13.12 -4.19
C ARG A 239 -8.37 13.81 -3.13
N LYS A 240 -9.45 14.48 -3.55
CA LYS A 240 -10.38 15.14 -2.64
C LYS A 240 -11.00 14.16 -1.65
N SER A 241 -11.31 12.94 -2.09
CA SER A 241 -11.83 11.89 -1.20
C SER A 241 -10.84 11.50 -0.11
N VAL A 242 -9.54 11.44 -0.43
CA VAL A 242 -8.49 11.18 0.57
C VAL A 242 -8.36 12.39 1.52
N GLU A 243 -8.25 13.60 0.98
CA GLU A 243 -8.12 14.84 1.76
C GLU A 243 -9.27 15.04 2.76
N LEU A 244 -10.51 14.72 2.37
CA LEU A 244 -11.69 14.87 3.22
C LEU A 244 -11.74 13.86 4.37
N ARG A 245 -11.03 12.72 4.27
CA ARG A 245 -11.02 11.69 5.32
C ARG A 245 -9.91 11.90 6.33
N ASN A 246 -8.77 12.46 5.92
CA ASN A 246 -7.62 12.67 6.80
C ASN A 246 -7.99 13.36 8.13
N PRO A 247 -8.78 14.47 8.17
CA PRO A 247 -9.16 15.12 9.42
C PRO A 247 -9.92 14.24 10.42
N TYR A 248 -10.56 13.17 9.97
CA TYR A 248 -11.25 12.20 10.82
C TYR A 248 -10.36 11.00 11.20
N ILE A 249 -9.38 10.67 10.38
CA ILE A 249 -8.47 9.54 10.61
C ILE A 249 -7.31 9.97 11.52
N ASP A 250 -6.76 11.16 11.32
CA ASP A 250 -5.56 11.61 12.01
C ASP A 250 -5.74 11.64 13.54
N PRO A 251 -6.85 12.16 14.12
CA PRO A 251 -7.10 12.07 15.56
C PRO A 251 -7.13 10.64 16.09
N LEU A 252 -7.65 9.68 15.31
CA LEU A 252 -7.64 8.27 15.69
C LEU A 252 -6.21 7.71 15.71
N ASN A 253 -5.34 8.14 14.80
CA ASN A 253 -3.93 7.77 14.82
C ASN A 253 -3.22 8.32 16.06
N TYR A 254 -3.44 9.59 16.45
CA TYR A 254 -2.88 10.15 17.69
C TYR A 254 -3.35 9.39 18.93
N LEU A 255 -4.65 9.12 19.02
CA LEU A 255 -5.22 8.32 20.12
C LEU A 255 -4.63 6.91 20.14
N GLN A 256 -4.54 6.24 18.99
CA GLN A 256 -4.00 4.89 18.91
C GLN A 256 -2.55 4.85 19.40
N VAL A 257 -1.70 5.79 18.97
CA VAL A 257 -0.30 5.84 19.43
C VAL A 257 -0.22 6.04 20.95
N GLU A 258 -1.02 6.93 21.51
CA GLU A 258 -1.01 7.16 22.96
C GLU A 258 -1.50 5.93 23.75
N MET A 259 -2.56 5.27 23.28
CA MET A 259 -3.06 4.05 23.93
C MET A 259 -2.07 2.89 23.81
N LEU A 260 -1.42 2.72 22.65
CA LEU A 260 -0.36 1.73 22.46
C LEU A 260 0.82 1.98 23.40
N ARG A 261 1.22 3.25 23.56
CA ARG A 261 2.27 3.64 24.50
C ARG A 261 1.95 3.22 25.93
N ARG A 262 0.73 3.49 26.40
CA ARG A 262 0.26 3.11 27.75
C ARG A 262 0.24 1.59 27.94
N LEU A 263 -0.32 0.86 26.97
CA LEU A 263 -0.37 -0.61 27.04
C LEU A 263 1.02 -1.23 27.12
N ARG A 264 1.96 -0.73 26.31
CA ARG A 264 3.32 -1.28 26.21
C ARG A 264 4.22 -0.88 27.37
N ALA A 265 3.95 0.26 28.01
CA ALA A 265 4.65 0.67 29.23
C ALA A 265 4.30 -0.23 30.45
N GLY A 266 3.10 -0.83 30.44
CA GLY A 266 2.60 -1.63 31.55
C GLY A 266 2.24 -0.79 32.78
N GLY A 267 1.89 -1.47 33.88
CA GLY A 267 1.54 -0.82 35.15
C GLY A 267 0.12 -0.25 35.22
N LEU A 268 -0.73 -0.56 34.24
CA LEU A 268 -2.17 -0.31 34.33
C LEU A 268 -2.82 -1.38 35.21
N ASP A 269 -3.84 -0.98 35.99
CA ASP A 269 -4.75 -1.96 36.58
C ASP A 269 -5.61 -2.65 35.50
N ALA A 270 -6.31 -3.72 35.89
CA ALA A 270 -7.06 -4.54 34.94
C ALA A 270 -8.14 -3.75 34.18
N ASP A 271 -8.84 -2.85 34.86
CA ASP A 271 -9.93 -2.06 34.28
C ASP A 271 -9.39 -1.02 33.29
N ALA A 272 -8.31 -0.32 33.67
CA ALA A 272 -7.63 0.66 32.82
C ALA A 272 -6.98 -0.01 31.60
N GLU A 273 -6.39 -1.19 31.77
CA GLU A 273 -5.84 -1.96 30.66
C GLU A 273 -6.94 -2.35 29.67
N GLN A 274 -8.07 -2.88 30.17
CA GLN A 274 -9.21 -3.26 29.33
C GLN A 274 -9.80 -2.05 28.59
N ALA A 275 -9.98 -0.92 29.26
CA ALA A 275 -10.46 0.32 28.64
C ALA A 275 -9.50 0.81 27.56
N THR A 276 -8.19 0.78 27.83
CA THR A 276 -7.15 1.20 26.88
C THR A 276 -7.14 0.29 25.65
N ARG A 277 -7.20 -1.03 25.85
CA ARG A 277 -7.34 -2.00 24.74
C ARG A 277 -8.55 -1.69 23.90
N ARG A 278 -9.71 -1.43 24.52
CA ARG A 278 -10.96 -1.11 23.82
C ARG A 278 -10.82 0.11 22.91
N VAL A 279 -10.13 1.15 23.35
CA VAL A 279 -9.84 2.32 22.50
C VAL A 279 -8.96 1.94 21.32
N VAL A 280 -7.92 1.11 21.51
CA VAL A 280 -7.10 0.59 20.40
C VAL A 280 -7.98 -0.16 19.39
N GLU A 281 -8.90 -1.02 19.82
CA GLU A 281 -9.81 -1.73 18.89
C GLU A 281 -10.68 -0.76 18.08
N LEU A 282 -11.25 0.25 18.75
CA LEU A 282 -12.10 1.25 18.10
C LEU A 282 -11.31 2.09 17.09
N THR A 283 -10.09 2.50 17.43
CA THR A 283 -9.22 3.23 16.50
C THR A 283 -8.82 2.36 15.31
N ILE A 284 -8.51 1.07 15.51
CA ILE A 284 -8.20 0.14 14.42
C ILE A 284 -9.37 0.05 13.43
N ASN A 285 -10.59 -0.10 13.93
CA ASN A 285 -11.79 -0.13 13.09
C ASN A 285 -12.03 1.20 12.37
N GLY A 286 -11.90 2.33 13.09
CA GLY A 286 -12.11 3.66 12.53
C GLY A 286 -11.11 4.04 11.44
N ILE A 287 -9.81 3.79 11.66
CA ILE A 287 -8.75 4.02 10.68
C ILE A 287 -8.98 3.16 9.43
N SER A 288 -9.34 1.88 9.61
CA SER A 288 -9.64 0.98 8.49
C SER A 288 -10.83 1.46 7.67
N GLY A 289 -11.92 1.89 8.33
CA GLY A 289 -13.10 2.44 7.66
C GLY A 289 -12.79 3.71 6.85
N GLY A 290 -11.86 4.53 7.33
CA GLY A 290 -11.42 5.74 6.64
C GLY A 290 -10.53 5.47 5.42
N LEU A 291 -9.48 4.65 5.59
CA LEU A 291 -8.48 4.39 4.55
C LEU A 291 -8.97 3.44 3.45
N LYS A 292 -9.90 2.53 3.78
CA LYS A 292 -10.45 1.50 2.89
C LYS A 292 -9.30 0.64 2.29
N ASN A 293 -9.34 0.36 0.99
CA ASN A 293 -8.35 -0.47 0.29
C ASN A 293 -6.96 0.17 0.23
N THR A 294 -5.90 -0.47 0.72
CA THR A 294 -4.55 0.12 0.76
C THR A 294 -3.43 -0.77 0.22
N GLY A 295 -3.75 -1.97 -0.25
CA GLY A 295 -2.82 -2.90 -0.89
C GLY A 295 -3.55 -4.02 -1.63
#